data_AF-B0FYX2-F1
#
_entry.id   AF-B0FYX2-F1
#
_cell.length_a   1.000
_cell.length_b   1.000
_cell.length_c   1.000
_cell.angle_alpha   90.00
_cell.angle_beta   90.00
_cell.angle_gamma   90.00
#
_symmetry.space_group_name_H-M   'P 1'
#
loop_
_entity.id
_entity.type
_entity.pdbx_description
1 polymer ?
#
loop_
_entity_poly.entity_id
_entity_poly.type
_entity_poly.pdbx_seq_one_letter_code
_entity_poly.pdbx_strand_id
1 'polypeptide(L)'
;LTRDKLRCLAAATWLNDEVINLYMLLLQERDTRLRQLGGGGGGGAANGAAGGGGGGGGGYPRCHFFNSFFYNKLFQDENKYNYANVRRWTMPARLRNGMQATPDQSVLLLDRVLLPVHQGIHWCCAEVDMAARAVRYYDSLKGEDRQCVQHLLQWVADESQDKLKTRWDTSKWTVEFPKNIPTQRNGCDCGVFALMFADRRGAGLAHWDFDQPHMELLRRRVLQRLMR
;
A
#
# COMPACT_ATOMS: atom_id res chain seq x y z
N LEU A 1 -14.44 14.20 -9.06
CA LEU A 1 -13.08 14.72 -9.30
C LEU A 1 -13.18 15.89 -10.27
N THR A 2 -12.63 17.07 -9.94
CA THR A 2 -12.72 18.24 -10.83
C THR A 2 -11.53 18.30 -11.80
N ARG A 3 -11.70 19.01 -12.91
CA ARG A 3 -10.61 19.27 -13.88
C ARG A 3 -9.39 19.90 -13.21
N ASP A 4 -9.61 20.81 -12.25
CA ASP A 4 -8.53 21.51 -11.56
C ASP A 4 -7.68 20.58 -10.71
N LYS A 5 -8.30 19.58 -10.08
CA LYS A 5 -7.60 18.59 -9.27
C LYS A 5 -6.81 17.60 -10.10
N LEU A 6 -7.21 17.37 -11.35
CA LEU A 6 -6.47 16.57 -12.33
C LEU A 6 -5.30 17.32 -12.99
N ARG A 7 -5.21 18.66 -12.88
CA ARG A 7 -4.09 19.43 -13.47
C ARG A 7 -2.73 19.04 -12.90
N CYS A 8 -2.69 18.47 -11.69
CA CYS A 8 -1.47 17.94 -11.06
C CYS A 8 -0.85 16.75 -11.80
N LEU A 9 -1.54 16.18 -12.80
CA LEU A 9 -0.99 15.15 -13.68
C LEU A 9 -0.27 15.74 -14.90
N ALA A 10 -0.27 17.06 -15.08
CA ALA A 10 0.57 17.72 -16.07
C ALA A 10 2.06 17.47 -15.78
N ALA A 11 2.90 17.59 -16.81
CA ALA A 11 4.35 17.48 -16.64
C ALA A 11 4.87 18.47 -15.59
N ALA A 12 5.90 18.07 -14.85
CA ALA A 12 6.58 18.90 -13.85
C ALA A 12 5.72 19.41 -12.67
N THR A 13 4.57 18.79 -12.38
CA THR A 13 3.69 19.19 -11.25
C THR A 13 3.60 18.13 -10.17
N TRP A 14 3.43 18.54 -8.91
CA TRP A 14 3.28 17.63 -7.77
C TRP A 14 1.88 17.02 -7.76
N LEU A 15 1.78 15.70 -7.58
CA LEU A 15 0.48 15.07 -7.36
C LEU A 15 -0.11 15.54 -6.02
N ASN A 16 -1.42 15.78 -6.02
CA ASN A 16 -2.18 16.05 -4.80
C ASN A 16 -2.71 14.74 -4.19
N ASP A 17 -3.15 14.84 -2.94
CA ASP A 17 -3.77 13.77 -2.16
C ASP A 17 -4.97 13.15 -2.87
N GLU A 18 -5.81 13.94 -3.55
CA GLU A 18 -6.99 13.44 -4.24
C GLU A 18 -6.65 12.47 -5.38
N VAL A 19 -5.66 12.81 -6.22
CA VAL A 19 -5.20 11.93 -7.30
C VAL A 19 -4.52 10.69 -6.73
N ILE A 20 -3.70 10.83 -5.68
CA ILE A 20 -3.07 9.69 -5.00
C ILE A 20 -4.15 8.74 -4.47
N ASN A 21 -5.10 9.27 -3.69
CA ASN A 21 -6.13 8.49 -3.01
C ASN A 21 -7.08 7.80 -4.01
N LEU A 22 -7.48 8.49 -5.07
CA LEU A 22 -8.31 7.87 -6.11
C LEU A 22 -7.56 6.77 -6.85
N TYR A 23 -6.28 6.94 -7.12
CA TYR A 23 -5.51 5.88 -7.75
C TYR A 23 -5.34 4.66 -6.83
N MET A 24 -5.13 4.86 -5.53
CA MET A 24 -5.10 3.76 -4.55
C MET A 24 -6.44 3.00 -4.52
N LEU A 25 -7.58 3.69 -4.68
CA LEU A 25 -8.89 3.05 -4.83
C LEU A 25 -9.00 2.21 -6.11
N LEU A 26 -8.43 2.65 -7.23
CA LEU A 26 -8.39 1.85 -8.46
C LEU A 26 -7.53 0.58 -8.29
N LEU A 27 -6.43 0.67 -7.54
CA LEU A 27 -5.63 -0.51 -7.18
C LEU A 27 -6.42 -1.48 -6.29
N GLN A 28 -7.19 -0.94 -5.34
CA GLN A 28 -8.09 -1.71 -4.48
C GLN A 28 -9.18 -2.43 -5.29
N GLU A 29 -9.82 -1.74 -6.23
CA GLU A 29 -10.83 -2.31 -7.12
C GLU A 29 -10.24 -3.43 -7.98
N ARG A 30 -9.06 -3.21 -8.56
CA ARG A 30 -8.34 -4.23 -9.33
C ARG A 30 -8.11 -5.49 -8.51
N ASP A 31 -7.57 -5.35 -7.30
CA ASP A 31 -7.33 -6.48 -6.39
C ASP A 31 -8.64 -7.22 -6.07
N THR A 32 -9.69 -6.51 -5.68
CA THR A 32 -11.00 -7.12 -5.38
C THR A 32 -11.56 -7.89 -6.59
N ARG A 33 -11.47 -7.32 -7.80
CA ARG A 33 -11.90 -7.98 -9.03
C ARG A 33 -11.09 -9.25 -9.31
N LEU A 34 -9.77 -9.21 -9.16
CA LEU A 34 -8.90 -10.38 -9.37
C LEU A 34 -9.24 -11.51 -8.39
N ARG A 35 -9.56 -11.19 -7.13
CA ARG A 35 -10.00 -12.18 -6.13
C ARG A 35 -11.34 -12.82 -6.46
N GLN A 36 -12.29 -12.03 -6.98
CA GLN A 36 -13.59 -12.56 -7.40
C GLN A 36 -13.47 -13.50 -8.61
N LEU A 37 -12.62 -13.14 -9.58
CA LEU A 37 -12.36 -13.96 -10.76
C LEU A 37 -11.57 -15.24 -10.43
N GLY A 38 -10.62 -15.16 -9.49
CA GLY A 38 -9.85 -16.30 -9.00
C GLY A 38 -10.62 -17.22 -8.04
N GLY A 39 -11.75 -16.76 -7.49
CA GLY A 39 -12.58 -17.49 -6.52
C GLY A 39 -13.45 -18.62 -7.10
N GLY A 40 -13.32 -18.93 -8.40
CA GLY A 40 -14.05 -20.01 -9.07
C GLY A 40 -13.46 -21.42 -8.92
N GLY A 41 -12.32 -21.59 -8.24
CA GLY A 41 -11.74 -22.91 -8.04
C GLY A 41 -10.56 -22.92 -7.06
N GLY A 42 -10.77 -23.47 -5.87
CA GLY A 42 -9.69 -23.74 -4.91
C GLY A 42 -10.12 -23.55 -3.47
N GLY A 43 -10.86 -24.53 -2.94
CA GLY A 43 -11.13 -24.64 -1.52
C GLY A 43 -9.88 -24.94 -0.68
N GLY A 44 -9.96 -24.57 0.59
CA GLY A 44 -9.30 -25.25 1.71
C GLY A 44 -7.78 -25.22 1.78
N ALA A 45 -7.25 -24.37 2.63
CA ALA A 45 -6.19 -24.78 3.57
C ALA A 45 -6.16 -23.80 4.75
N ALA A 46 -6.75 -24.24 5.86
CA ALA A 46 -6.23 -23.85 7.16
C ALA A 46 -4.80 -24.38 7.24
N ASN A 47 -3.83 -23.52 7.54
CA ASN A 47 -2.54 -23.88 8.11
C ASN A 47 -2.14 -22.67 8.97
N GLY A 48 -1.97 -22.80 10.29
CA GLY A 48 -1.15 -23.83 10.91
C GLY A 48 0.31 -23.38 10.79
N ALA A 49 0.92 -23.08 11.92
CA ALA A 49 2.24 -22.48 12.03
C ALA A 49 3.35 -23.28 11.32
N ALA A 50 4.41 -22.54 10.99
CA ALA A 50 5.79 -22.97 10.69
C ALA A 50 6.19 -23.18 9.21
N GLY A 51 7.33 -22.57 8.86
CA GLY A 51 8.29 -23.15 7.90
C GLY A 51 8.30 -22.60 6.48
N GLY A 52 9.19 -21.64 6.22
CA GLY A 52 10.14 -21.64 5.09
C GLY A 52 9.66 -21.72 3.64
N GLY A 53 9.94 -20.65 2.88
CA GLY A 53 10.64 -20.77 1.59
C GLY A 53 9.80 -20.84 0.31
N GLY A 54 10.07 -19.90 -0.60
CA GLY A 54 10.09 -20.18 -2.04
C GLY A 54 8.79 -19.89 -2.80
N GLY A 55 8.89 -19.00 -3.78
CA GLY A 55 7.79 -18.58 -4.62
C GLY A 55 7.27 -19.65 -5.58
N GLY A 56 6.08 -19.37 -6.13
CA GLY A 56 5.50 -20.13 -7.24
C GLY A 56 4.10 -20.63 -6.92
N GLY A 57 3.10 -19.76 -7.06
CA GLY A 57 1.71 -20.14 -6.84
C GLY A 57 0.73 -19.23 -7.57
N GLY A 58 0.82 -19.19 -8.91
CA GLY A 58 -0.26 -18.92 -9.89
C GLY A 58 -1.20 -17.69 -9.76
N GLY A 59 -1.11 -16.88 -8.72
CA GLY A 59 -2.08 -15.84 -8.40
C GLY A 59 -1.42 -14.53 -7.98
N TYR A 60 -2.15 -13.43 -8.18
CA TYR A 60 -1.75 -12.10 -7.71
C TYR A 60 -1.84 -12.03 -6.18
N PRO A 61 -0.94 -11.29 -5.50
CA PRO A 61 -1.03 -11.12 -4.06
C PRO A 61 -2.34 -10.42 -3.69
N ARG A 62 -2.96 -10.88 -2.61
CA ARG A 62 -4.13 -10.26 -2.02
C ARG A 62 -3.66 -9.03 -1.24
N CYS A 63 -4.03 -7.85 -1.71
CA CYS A 63 -3.59 -6.57 -1.14
C CYS A 63 -4.73 -5.72 -0.54
N HIS A 64 -4.41 -4.94 0.49
CA HIS A 64 -5.20 -3.78 0.90
C HIS A 64 -4.45 -2.49 0.56
N PHE A 65 -5.18 -1.46 0.10
CA PHE A 65 -4.60 -0.17 -0.23
C PHE A 65 -5.24 0.92 0.64
N PHE A 66 -4.48 1.44 1.61
CA PHE A 66 -4.92 2.59 2.38
C PHE A 66 -4.82 3.88 1.56
N ASN A 67 -5.64 4.87 1.91
CA ASN A 67 -5.46 6.23 1.45
C ASN A 67 -4.32 6.91 2.23
N SER A 68 -3.88 8.08 1.73
CA SER A 68 -2.79 8.88 2.30
C SER A 68 -3.06 9.37 3.72
N PHE A 69 -4.32 9.46 4.16
CA PHE A 69 -4.66 9.97 5.49
C PHE A 69 -4.45 8.94 6.61
N PHE A 70 -4.22 7.66 6.29
CA PHE A 70 -4.04 6.64 7.30
C PHE A 70 -2.86 6.94 8.23
N TYR A 71 -1.68 7.19 7.67
CA TYR A 71 -0.49 7.47 8.47
C TYR A 71 -0.58 8.83 9.19
N ASN A 72 -1.26 9.80 8.58
CA ASN A 72 -1.57 11.07 9.22
C ASN A 72 -2.34 10.86 10.53
N LYS A 73 -3.43 10.08 10.46
CA LYS A 73 -4.28 9.81 11.63
C LYS A 73 -3.64 8.89 12.64
N LEU A 74 -2.79 7.96 12.20
CA LEU A 74 -2.04 7.09 13.09
C LEU A 74 -0.97 7.85 13.90
N PHE A 75 -0.35 8.87 13.30
CA PHE A 75 0.79 9.55 13.90
C PHE A 75 0.89 11.05 13.59
N GLN A 76 0.95 11.45 12.31
CA GLN A 76 1.46 12.80 11.94
C GLN A 76 0.58 13.96 12.41
N ASP A 77 -0.74 13.78 12.49
CA ASP A 77 -1.67 14.84 12.92
C ASP A 77 -1.41 15.29 14.37
N GLU A 78 -1.04 14.34 15.23
CA GLU A 78 -0.79 14.57 16.67
C GLU A 78 0.71 14.52 17.01
N ASN A 79 1.56 14.23 16.02
CA ASN A 79 2.97 13.88 16.21
C ASN A 79 3.18 12.81 17.31
N LYS A 80 2.23 11.89 17.43
CA LYS A 80 2.17 10.87 18.47
C LYS A 80 1.42 9.65 17.96
N TYR A 81 1.98 8.46 18.15
CA TYR A 81 1.34 7.22 17.75
C TYR A 81 0.02 7.05 18.52
N ASN A 82 -1.07 6.86 17.80
CA ASN A 82 -2.41 6.71 18.36
C ASN A 82 -3.27 5.72 17.55
N TYR A 83 -3.23 4.45 17.93
CA TYR A 83 -4.05 3.41 17.30
C TYR A 83 -5.55 3.71 17.33
N ALA A 84 -6.06 4.39 18.37
CA ALA A 84 -7.50 4.65 18.51
C ALA A 84 -8.06 5.47 17.33
N ASN A 85 -7.25 6.36 16.75
CA ASN A 85 -7.61 7.19 15.60
C ASN A 85 -7.86 6.36 14.33
N VAL A 86 -7.18 5.22 14.19
CA VAL A 86 -7.32 4.33 13.02
C VAL A 86 -8.03 3.01 13.30
N ARG A 87 -8.32 2.70 14.57
CA ARG A 87 -8.96 1.45 15.03
C ARG A 87 -10.20 1.07 14.22
N ARG A 88 -11.00 2.05 13.77
CA ARG A 88 -12.25 1.79 13.04
C ARG A 88 -12.08 1.65 11.52
N TRP A 89 -10.91 1.90 10.96
CA TRP A 89 -10.70 2.01 9.52
C TRP A 89 -10.88 0.69 8.78
N THR A 90 -10.48 -0.40 9.43
CA THR A 90 -10.50 -1.78 8.93
C THR A 90 -11.70 -2.59 9.44
N MET A 91 -12.70 -1.92 10.04
CA MET A 91 -13.92 -2.62 10.46
C MET A 91 -14.60 -3.29 9.26
N PRO A 92 -15.22 -4.47 9.42
CA PRO A 92 -15.79 -5.21 8.28
C PRO A 92 -16.77 -4.37 7.46
N ALA A 93 -17.59 -3.53 8.10
CA ALA A 93 -18.49 -2.61 7.40
C ALA A 93 -17.76 -1.53 6.58
N ARG A 94 -16.63 -1.02 7.08
CA ARG A 94 -15.80 -0.05 6.35
C ARG A 94 -15.11 -0.70 5.16
N LEU A 95 -14.56 -1.90 5.34
CA LEU A 95 -13.92 -2.67 4.26
C LEU A 95 -14.91 -2.97 3.13
N ARG A 96 -16.13 -3.44 3.47
CA ARG A 96 -17.20 -3.67 2.48
C ARG A 96 -17.56 -2.39 1.71
N ASN A 97 -17.76 -1.28 2.40
CA ASN A 97 -18.11 -0.01 1.76
C ASN A 97 -16.95 0.59 0.95
N GLY A 98 -15.71 0.28 1.30
CA GLY A 98 -14.49 0.69 0.61
C GLY A 98 -14.07 -0.23 -0.54
N MET A 99 -14.99 -1.06 -1.05
CA MET A 99 -14.73 -2.01 -2.14
C MET A 99 -13.64 -3.05 -1.84
N GLN A 100 -13.33 -3.32 -0.57
CA GLN A 100 -12.44 -4.40 -0.17
C GLN A 100 -13.26 -5.64 0.19
N ALA A 101 -13.21 -6.66 -0.68
CA ALA A 101 -13.70 -7.99 -0.34
C ALA A 101 -12.61 -8.74 0.45
N THR A 102 -12.88 -9.03 1.73
CA THR A 102 -12.07 -9.92 2.57
C THR A 102 -12.98 -11.06 3.05
N PRO A 103 -12.76 -12.32 2.61
CA PRO A 103 -13.54 -13.48 3.09
C PRO A 103 -13.47 -13.65 4.62
N ASP A 104 -12.38 -13.16 5.19
CA ASP A 104 -11.88 -13.32 6.54
C ASP A 104 -11.98 -12.04 7.38
N GLN A 105 -12.57 -10.98 6.81
CA GLN A 105 -12.94 -9.72 7.46
C GLN A 105 -11.79 -8.93 8.14
N SER A 106 -10.54 -9.24 7.84
CA SER A 106 -9.37 -8.51 8.35
C SER A 106 -8.31 -8.31 7.28
N VAL A 107 -7.77 -7.09 7.20
CA VAL A 107 -6.67 -6.77 6.27
C VAL A 107 -5.37 -7.51 6.62
N LEU A 108 -5.24 -7.99 7.86
CA LEU A 108 -4.07 -8.73 8.34
C LEU A 108 -3.96 -10.15 7.78
N LEU A 109 -5.06 -10.70 7.24
CA LEU A 109 -5.11 -12.05 6.67
C LEU A 109 -4.89 -12.04 5.14
N LEU A 110 -4.67 -10.85 4.59
CA LEU A 110 -4.19 -10.64 3.23
C LEU A 110 -2.68 -10.87 3.15
N ASP A 111 -2.13 -10.76 1.94
CA ASP A 111 -0.70 -10.97 1.72
C ASP A 111 0.08 -9.67 1.94
N ARG A 112 -0.49 -8.52 1.55
CA ARG A 112 0.15 -7.18 1.68
C ARG A 112 -0.83 -6.05 2.02
N VAL A 113 -0.35 -5.05 2.75
CA VAL A 113 -1.00 -3.74 2.91
C VAL A 113 -0.08 -2.67 2.36
N LEU A 114 -0.59 -1.82 1.48
CA LEU A 114 0.18 -0.73 0.85
C LEU A 114 -0.46 0.61 1.17
N LEU A 115 0.37 1.61 1.41
CA LEU A 115 -0.08 2.95 1.73
C LEU A 115 0.87 4.02 1.16
N PRO A 116 0.35 5.13 0.65
CA PRO A 116 1.18 6.29 0.38
C PRO A 116 1.48 7.03 1.68
N VAL A 117 2.69 7.56 1.79
CA VAL A 117 3.15 8.35 2.94
C VAL A 117 3.54 9.73 2.45
N HIS A 118 2.90 10.77 3.00
CA HIS A 118 3.21 12.16 2.66
C HIS A 118 4.14 12.78 3.73
N GLN A 119 5.30 13.25 3.32
CA GLN A 119 6.27 13.92 4.19
C GLN A 119 6.30 15.45 3.95
N GLY A 120 5.12 16.05 3.78
CA GLY A 120 4.95 17.49 3.58
C GLY A 120 5.15 17.95 2.14
N ILE A 121 6.32 17.69 1.54
CA ILE A 121 6.64 18.04 0.14
C ILE A 121 7.06 16.82 -0.70
N HIS A 122 7.02 15.63 -0.12
CA HIS A 122 7.54 14.41 -0.73
C HIS A 122 6.58 13.24 -0.50
N TRP A 123 6.37 12.45 -1.55
CA TRP A 123 5.53 11.26 -1.52
C TRP A 123 6.39 10.01 -1.58
N CYS A 124 6.13 9.10 -0.64
CA CYS A 124 6.74 7.78 -0.58
C CYS A 124 5.65 6.70 -0.52
N CYS A 125 6.05 5.43 -0.57
CA CYS A 125 5.15 4.29 -0.41
C CYS A 125 5.69 3.35 0.67
N ALA A 126 4.83 2.97 1.61
CA ALA A 126 5.12 1.91 2.57
C ALA A 126 4.35 0.63 2.20
N GLU A 127 4.94 -0.50 2.55
CA GLU A 127 4.38 -1.84 2.38
C GLU A 127 4.53 -2.61 3.68
N VAL A 128 3.45 -3.19 4.18
CA VAL A 128 3.45 -4.24 5.19
C VAL A 128 3.18 -5.55 4.46
N ASP A 129 4.17 -6.44 4.43
CA ASP A 129 4.11 -7.74 3.77
C ASP A 129 3.93 -8.81 4.84
N MET A 130 2.69 -9.26 5.05
CA MET A 130 2.35 -10.24 6.09
C MET A 130 2.90 -11.63 5.74
N ALA A 131 2.95 -11.95 4.45
CA ALA A 131 3.50 -13.23 3.96
C ALA A 131 5.01 -13.32 4.24
N ALA A 132 5.75 -12.24 3.96
CA ALA A 132 7.19 -12.17 4.22
C ALA A 132 7.55 -11.74 5.66
N ARG A 133 6.56 -11.32 6.47
CA ARG A 133 6.76 -10.68 7.78
C ARG A 133 7.79 -9.55 7.69
N ALA A 134 7.56 -8.62 6.78
CA ALA A 134 8.44 -7.50 6.51
C ALA A 134 7.69 -6.19 6.37
N VAL A 135 8.31 -5.08 6.75
CA VAL A 135 7.85 -3.73 6.46
C VAL A 135 8.90 -3.05 5.57
N ARG A 136 8.46 -2.55 4.41
CA ARG A 136 9.33 -1.90 3.44
C ARG A 136 8.92 -0.47 3.23
N TYR A 137 9.90 0.41 3.08
CA TYR A 137 9.68 1.82 2.77
C TYR A 137 10.37 2.17 1.46
N TYR A 138 9.58 2.48 0.44
CA TYR A 138 10.03 2.83 -0.90
C TYR A 138 10.05 4.34 -1.06
N ASP A 139 11.25 4.87 -1.25
CA ASP A 139 11.51 6.27 -1.54
C ASP A 139 12.31 6.39 -2.84
N SER A 140 11.75 7.06 -3.84
CA SER A 140 12.41 7.31 -5.13
C SER A 140 13.68 8.16 -5.02
N LEU A 141 13.89 8.87 -3.90
CA LEU A 141 15.11 9.60 -3.55
C LEU A 141 16.01 8.84 -2.56
N LYS A 142 15.71 7.56 -2.28
CA LYS A 142 16.49 6.65 -1.42
C LYS A 142 16.55 7.03 0.06
N GLY A 143 15.65 7.88 0.53
CA GLY A 143 15.48 8.18 1.94
C GLY A 143 15.00 6.99 2.77
N GLU A 144 14.96 7.20 4.08
CA GLU A 144 14.51 6.23 5.08
C GLU A 144 13.59 6.93 6.07
N ASP A 145 12.47 6.28 6.40
CA ASP A 145 11.60 6.70 7.48
C ASP A 145 11.49 5.58 8.51
N ARG A 146 12.48 5.54 9.41
CA ARG A 146 12.56 4.54 10.48
C ARG A 146 11.41 4.63 11.46
N GLN A 147 10.86 5.83 11.65
CA GLN A 147 9.72 6.03 12.53
C GLN A 147 8.45 5.45 11.91
N CYS A 148 8.20 5.72 10.61
CA CYS A 148 7.06 5.16 9.89
C CYS A 148 7.03 3.63 9.94
N VAL A 149 8.15 2.97 9.62
CA VAL A 149 8.19 1.49 9.64
C VAL A 149 7.97 0.92 11.06
N GLN A 150 8.48 1.57 12.10
CA GLN A 150 8.24 1.13 13.49
C GLN A 150 6.78 1.32 13.90
N HIS A 151 6.16 2.45 13.53
CA HIS A 151 4.73 2.65 13.75
C HIS A 151 3.87 1.63 13.01
N LEU A 152 4.25 1.22 11.80
CA LEU A 152 3.54 0.19 11.07
C LEU A 152 3.68 -1.20 11.72
N LEU A 153 4.87 -1.55 12.24
CA LEU A 153 5.06 -2.76 13.04
C LEU A 153 4.22 -2.74 14.33
N GLN A 154 4.14 -1.59 14.99
CA GLN A 154 3.29 -1.40 16.17
C GLN A 154 1.80 -1.50 15.81
N TRP A 155 1.40 -0.88 14.70
CA TRP A 155 0.02 -0.97 14.19
C TRP A 155 -0.37 -2.41 13.91
N VAL A 156 0.49 -3.23 13.29
CA VAL A 156 0.20 -4.66 13.07
C VAL A 156 -0.06 -5.39 14.39
N ALA A 157 0.74 -5.13 15.42
CA ALA A 157 0.57 -5.76 16.74
C ALA A 157 -0.76 -5.31 17.40
N ASP A 158 -1.09 -4.03 17.35
CA ASP A 158 -2.31 -3.49 17.95
C ASP A 158 -3.57 -3.91 17.16
N GLU A 159 -3.49 -3.90 15.83
CA GLU A 159 -4.56 -4.34 14.93
C GLU A 159 -4.84 -5.83 15.09
N SER A 160 -3.81 -6.67 15.22
CA SER A 160 -3.99 -8.12 15.43
C SER A 160 -4.62 -8.41 16.80
N GLN A 161 -4.23 -7.66 17.84
CA GLN A 161 -4.88 -7.73 19.13
C GLN A 161 -6.36 -7.30 19.06
N ASP A 162 -6.69 -6.21 18.37
CA ASP A 162 -8.06 -5.70 18.31
C ASP A 162 -8.98 -6.57 17.43
N LYS A 163 -8.52 -6.95 16.23
CA LYS A 163 -9.33 -7.65 15.22
C LYS A 163 -9.30 -9.17 15.36
N LEU A 164 -8.13 -9.73 15.63
CA LEU A 164 -7.90 -11.18 15.69
C LEU A 164 -7.81 -11.72 17.12
N LYS A 165 -7.93 -10.84 18.12
CA LYS A 165 -7.86 -11.17 19.56
C LYS A 165 -6.55 -11.84 19.97
N THR A 166 -5.52 -11.69 19.14
CA THR A 166 -4.20 -12.27 19.35
C THR A 166 -3.17 -11.22 18.97
N ARG A 167 -2.42 -10.69 19.94
CA ARG A 167 -1.33 -9.75 19.67
C ARG A 167 -0.18 -10.47 19.00
N TRP A 168 0.10 -10.12 17.75
CA TRP A 168 1.26 -10.65 17.04
C TRP A 168 2.57 -10.00 17.53
N ASP A 169 3.60 -10.83 17.69
CA ASP A 169 4.96 -10.34 17.94
C ASP A 169 5.60 -9.93 16.60
N THR A 170 5.87 -8.64 16.48
CA THR A 170 6.49 -8.03 15.29
C THR A 170 7.98 -7.73 15.47
N SER A 171 8.58 -8.08 16.62
CA SER A 171 9.98 -7.77 16.94
C SER A 171 11.00 -8.42 15.99
N LYS A 172 10.65 -9.56 15.40
CA LYS A 172 11.48 -10.31 14.44
C LYS A 172 11.12 -10.06 12.98
N TRP A 173 10.20 -9.13 12.71
CA TRP A 173 9.86 -8.78 11.34
C TRP A 173 10.99 -7.99 10.70
N THR A 174 11.22 -8.21 9.41
CA THR A 174 12.30 -7.54 8.68
C THR A 174 11.89 -6.11 8.37
N VAL A 175 12.80 -5.16 8.56
CA VAL A 175 12.62 -3.77 8.13
C VAL A 175 13.56 -3.49 6.97
N GLU A 176 13.01 -3.02 5.85
CA GLU A 176 13.80 -2.78 4.64
C GLU A 176 13.58 -1.37 4.08
N PHE A 177 14.68 -0.78 3.58
CA PHE A 177 14.68 0.46 2.82
C PHE A 177 15.31 0.18 1.44
N PRO A 178 14.58 -0.44 0.50
CA PRO A 178 15.16 -0.93 -0.75
C PRO A 178 15.87 0.18 -1.54
N LYS A 179 17.15 -0.04 -1.87
CA LYS A 179 17.94 0.94 -2.64
C LYS A 179 18.02 0.60 -4.13
N ASN A 180 17.93 -0.69 -4.48
CA ASN A 180 17.83 -1.14 -5.87
C ASN A 180 16.39 -1.02 -6.41
N ILE A 181 15.96 0.23 -6.59
CA ILE A 181 14.62 0.61 -7.08
C ILE A 181 14.74 1.75 -8.10
N PRO A 182 13.72 2.00 -8.94
CA PRO A 182 13.62 3.18 -9.79
C PRO A 182 13.89 4.47 -9.01
N THR A 183 14.60 5.42 -9.63
CA THR A 183 15.11 6.62 -8.92
C THR A 183 14.64 7.89 -9.60
N GLN A 184 14.07 8.79 -8.80
CA GLN A 184 13.66 10.09 -9.28
C GLN A 184 14.88 10.99 -9.49
N ARG A 185 14.85 11.82 -10.53
CA ARG A 185 15.92 12.77 -10.90
C ARG A 185 15.43 14.22 -11.01
N ASN A 186 14.27 14.52 -10.46
CA ASN A 186 13.67 15.86 -10.39
C ASN A 186 12.92 16.05 -9.07
N GLY A 187 12.31 17.21 -8.86
CA GLY A 187 11.60 17.53 -7.62
C GLY A 187 10.08 17.33 -7.65
N CYS A 188 9.49 16.63 -8.63
CA CYS A 188 8.03 16.68 -8.84
C CYS A 188 7.32 15.35 -9.14
N ASP A 189 8.05 14.30 -9.51
CA ASP A 189 7.53 12.98 -9.85
C ASP A 189 7.36 12.01 -8.66
N CYS A 190 7.76 12.38 -7.44
CA CYS A 190 7.70 11.51 -6.25
C CYS A 190 6.32 10.87 -6.06
N GLY A 191 5.24 11.62 -6.29
CA GLY A 191 3.87 11.08 -6.25
C GLY A 191 3.61 9.99 -7.28
N VAL A 192 4.13 10.14 -8.50
CA VAL A 192 3.99 9.12 -9.56
C VAL A 192 4.81 7.88 -9.20
N PHE A 193 6.05 8.05 -8.72
CA PHE A 193 6.87 6.94 -8.23
C PHE A 193 6.18 6.18 -7.08
N ALA A 194 5.63 6.87 -6.08
CA ALA A 194 4.90 6.27 -4.97
C ALA A 194 3.71 5.42 -5.45
N LEU A 195 2.91 5.93 -6.40
CA LEU A 195 1.82 5.17 -7.01
C LEU A 195 2.32 3.93 -7.77
N MET A 196 3.44 4.03 -8.50
CA MET A 196 3.97 2.90 -9.25
C MET A 196 4.57 1.84 -8.33
N PHE A 197 5.23 2.21 -7.23
CA PHE A 197 5.65 1.24 -6.22
C PHE A 197 4.45 0.47 -5.69
N ALA A 198 3.36 1.15 -5.29
CA ALA A 198 2.13 0.50 -4.84
C ALA A 198 1.51 -0.40 -5.92
N ASP A 199 1.42 0.08 -7.18
CA ASP A 199 0.86 -0.67 -8.30
C ASP A 199 1.62 -2.00 -8.53
N ARG A 200 2.96 -1.92 -8.66
CA ARG A 200 3.83 -3.07 -8.98
C ARG A 200 3.88 -4.07 -7.85
N ARG A 201 4.02 -3.60 -6.61
CA ARG A 201 4.00 -4.44 -5.41
C ARG A 201 2.64 -5.10 -5.22
N GLY A 202 1.56 -4.35 -5.44
CA GLY A 202 0.19 -4.87 -5.43
C GLY A 202 -0.12 -5.86 -6.56
N ALA A 203 0.63 -5.81 -7.67
CA ALA A 203 0.51 -6.76 -8.78
C ALA A 203 1.42 -7.98 -8.62
N GLY A 204 2.23 -8.05 -7.55
CA GLY A 204 3.16 -9.17 -7.33
C GLY A 204 4.35 -9.20 -8.28
N LEU A 205 4.69 -8.08 -8.93
CA LEU A 205 5.80 -8.06 -9.88
C LEU A 205 7.14 -8.25 -9.16
N ALA A 206 7.97 -9.13 -9.72
CA ALA A 206 9.29 -9.47 -9.18
C ALA A 206 10.35 -8.40 -9.46
N HIS A 207 10.16 -7.59 -10.51
CA HIS A 207 11.08 -6.56 -10.95
C HIS A 207 10.33 -5.26 -11.26
N TRP A 208 11.08 -4.16 -11.27
CA TRP A 208 10.58 -2.86 -11.67
C TRP A 208 10.66 -2.70 -13.19
N ASP A 209 9.54 -2.33 -13.80
CA ASP A 209 9.35 -2.14 -15.24
C ASP A 209 9.24 -0.64 -15.62
N PHE A 210 9.65 0.25 -14.71
CA PHE A 210 9.58 1.69 -14.90
C PHE A 210 10.80 2.39 -14.33
N ASP A 211 11.05 3.63 -14.77
CA ASP A 211 12.09 4.52 -14.27
C ASP A 211 11.78 5.97 -14.71
N GLN A 212 12.64 6.94 -14.36
CA GLN A 212 12.45 8.37 -14.65
C GLN A 212 12.02 8.71 -16.10
N PRO A 213 12.55 8.10 -17.18
CA PRO A 213 12.11 8.42 -18.54
C PRO A 213 10.62 8.12 -18.81
N HIS A 214 10.00 7.26 -17.99
CA HIS A 214 8.61 6.85 -18.16
C HIS A 214 7.60 7.79 -17.47
N MET A 215 8.05 8.76 -16.67
CA MET A 215 7.16 9.55 -15.81
C MET A 215 6.05 10.30 -16.57
N GLU A 216 6.37 10.87 -17.73
CA GLU A 216 5.37 11.57 -18.54
C GLU A 216 4.30 10.64 -19.11
N LEU A 217 4.71 9.45 -19.57
CA LEU A 217 3.79 8.42 -20.03
C LEU A 217 2.94 7.88 -18.87
N LEU A 218 3.54 7.68 -17.69
CA LEU A 218 2.85 7.17 -16.51
C LEU A 218 1.83 8.18 -15.97
N ARG A 219 2.14 9.48 -15.98
CA ARG A 219 1.17 10.55 -15.68
C ARG A 219 -0.06 10.47 -16.59
N ARG A 220 0.16 10.33 -17.90
CA ARG A 220 -0.94 10.13 -18.89
C ARG A 220 -1.74 8.87 -18.60
N ARG A 221 -1.07 7.76 -18.25
CA ARG A 221 -1.75 6.49 -17.88
C ARG A 221 -2.55 6.60 -16.59
N VAL A 222 -2.05 7.33 -15.58
CA VAL A 222 -2.79 7.63 -14.35
C VAL A 222 -4.05 8.42 -14.68
N LEU A 223 -3.94 9.50 -15.46
CA LEU A 223 -5.09 10.28 -15.91
C LEU A 223 -6.12 9.41 -16.65
N GLN A 224 -5.67 8.61 -17.62
CA GLN A 224 -6.54 7.71 -18.38
C GLN A 224 -7.26 6.69 -17.49
N ARG A 225 -6.58 6.17 -16.44
CA ARG A 225 -7.20 5.25 -15.48
C ARG A 225 -8.24 5.94 -14.60
N LEU A 226 -8.03 7.21 -14.22
CA LEU A 226 -8.96 7.99 -13.41
C LEU A 226 -10.19 8.50 -14.17
N MET A 227 -10.14 8.53 -15.50
CA MET A 227 -11.22 9.00 -16.37
C MET A 227 -12.10 7.88 -16.95
N ARG A 228 -11.77 6.62 -16.67
CA ARG A 228 -12.57 5.45 -17.06
C ARG A 228 -13.65 5.19 -16.02
#